data_AF-A0A0B4ULI6-F1
#
_entry.id   AF-A0A0B4ULI6-F1
#
_cell.length_a   1.000
_cell.length_b   1.000
_cell.length_c   1.000
_cell.angle_alpha   90.00
_cell.angle_beta   90.00
_cell.angle_gamma   90.00
#
_symmetry.space_group_name_H-M   'P 1'
#
loop_
_entity.id
_entity.type
_entity.pdbx_description
1 polymer ?
#
loop_
_entity_poly.entity_id
_entity_poly.type
_entity_poly.pdbx_seq_one_letter_code
_entity_poly.pdbx_strand_id
1 'polypeptide(L)'
;DTLAYVLYYPQKPLVTTRAMEHLHFRQLPAGINAIVAIACYSGYNQEDSVIMNQSSIDRGFFRSLFFRSYRDEEKKMGTLVKEDFGRPNRENTMGMRHGSYDKLDDDGLAPPGTRVSGEDVIIGKTSPIA
;
A
#
# COMPACT_ATOMS: atom_id res chain seq x y z
N ASP A 1 -7.66 -5.07 -6.99
CA ASP A 1 -6.51 -4.25 -7.36
C ASP A 1 -5.33 -4.64 -6.48
N THR A 2 -4.16 -4.83 -7.07
CA THR A 2 -2.94 -5.27 -6.36
C THR A 2 -2.25 -4.12 -5.66
N LEU A 3 -2.31 -2.91 -6.24
CA LEU A 3 -1.65 -1.71 -5.74
C LEU A 3 -2.54 -0.49 -5.98
N ALA A 4 -2.76 0.34 -4.97
CA ALA A 4 -3.48 1.60 -5.15
C ALA A 4 -2.80 2.76 -4.41
N TYR A 5 -2.82 3.93 -5.03
CA TYR A 5 -2.34 5.18 -4.44
C TYR A 5 -3.49 6.18 -4.38
N VAL A 6 -3.77 6.72 -3.20
CA VAL A 6 -4.89 7.64 -2.98
C VAL A 6 -4.38 8.89 -2.29
N LEU A 7 -4.57 10.06 -2.90
CA LEU A 7 -4.17 11.33 -2.31
C LEU A 7 -5.11 11.72 -1.16
N TYR A 8 -4.60 12.28 -0.06
CA TYR A 8 -5.42 12.69 1.10
C TYR A 8 -6.37 13.83 0.76
N TYR A 9 -5.86 14.86 0.07
CA TYR A 9 -6.58 16.11 -0.18
C TYR A 9 -6.51 16.50 -1.67
N PRO A 10 -7.13 15.72 -2.58
CA PRO A 10 -7.17 16.07 -3.99
C PRO A 10 -7.97 17.36 -4.19
N GLN A 11 -7.44 18.27 -5.00
CA GLN A 11 -8.04 19.57 -5.28
C GLN A 11 -8.37 19.71 -6.76
N LYS A 12 -9.49 20.37 -7.05
CA LYS A 12 -9.86 20.74 -8.42
C LYS A 12 -8.80 21.72 -8.96
N PRO A 13 -8.26 21.51 -10.17
CA PRO A 13 -7.31 22.44 -10.76
C PRO A 13 -7.98 23.80 -10.99
N LEU A 14 -7.23 24.88 -10.74
CA LEU A 14 -7.72 26.25 -10.91
C LEU A 14 -8.05 26.57 -12.37
N VAL A 15 -7.24 26.07 -13.30
CA VAL A 15 -7.43 26.23 -14.74
C VAL A 15 -7.90 24.90 -15.31
N THR A 16 -9.07 24.89 -15.96
CA THR A 16 -9.69 23.68 -16.51
C THR A 16 -10.00 23.84 -17.99
N THR A 17 -9.80 22.78 -18.77
CA THR A 17 -10.26 22.72 -20.17
C THR A 17 -11.72 22.23 -20.23
N ARG A 18 -12.44 22.53 -21.32
CA ARG A 18 -13.84 22.07 -21.50
C ARG A 18 -13.96 20.54 -21.51
N ALA A 19 -12.95 19.84 -22.04
CA ALA A 19 -12.94 18.37 -22.07
C ALA A 19 -12.98 17.74 -20.67
N MET A 20 -12.46 18.42 -19.65
CA MET A 20 -12.43 17.92 -18.27
C MET A 20 -13.83 17.78 -17.65
N GLU A 21 -14.82 18.51 -18.16
CA GLU A 21 -16.22 18.37 -17.73
C GLU A 21 -16.81 17.04 -18.20
N HIS A 22 -16.50 16.63 -19.43
CA HIS A 22 -16.93 15.34 -19.98
C HIS A 22 -16.19 14.15 -19.37
N LEU A 23 -14.95 14.35 -18.92
CA LEU A 23 -14.12 13.31 -18.29
C LEU A 23 -14.32 13.20 -16.77
N HIS A 24 -15.21 14.01 -16.20
CA HIS A 24 -15.47 14.05 -14.76
C HIS A 24 -14.22 14.31 -13.88
N PHE A 25 -13.21 15.00 -14.42
CA PHE A 25 -11.95 15.27 -13.71
C PHE A 25 -12.14 16.20 -12.52
N ARG A 26 -13.21 17.01 -12.52
CA ARG A 26 -13.57 17.86 -11.38
C ARG A 26 -14.12 17.03 -10.21
N GLN A 27 -14.77 15.90 -10.48
CA GLN A 27 -15.28 14.99 -9.45
C GLN A 27 -14.15 14.15 -8.85
N LEU A 28 -13.18 13.73 -9.68
CA LEU A 28 -12.04 12.92 -9.26
C LEU A 28 -10.72 13.60 -9.66
N PRO A 29 -10.29 14.66 -8.94
CA PRO A 29 -9.04 15.33 -9.22
C PRO A 29 -7.84 14.46 -8.83
N ALA A 30 -6.76 14.56 -9.61
CA ALA A 30 -5.54 13.79 -9.42
C ALA A 30 -4.35 14.62 -8.87
N GLY A 31 -4.58 15.82 -8.31
CA GLY A 31 -3.50 16.71 -7.88
C GLY A 31 -3.90 17.70 -6.78
N ILE A 32 -2.97 18.58 -6.42
CA ILE A 32 -3.14 19.67 -5.44
C ILE A 32 -2.67 20.97 -6.08
N ASN A 33 -3.39 22.07 -5.87
CA ASN A 33 -2.91 23.38 -6.29
C ASN A 33 -1.78 23.83 -5.36
N ALA A 34 -0.61 24.09 -5.92
CA ALA A 34 0.58 24.52 -5.19
C ALA A 34 0.83 26.02 -5.40
N ILE A 35 1.30 26.70 -4.35
CA ILE A 35 1.92 28.03 -4.51
C ILE A 35 3.37 27.80 -4.93
N VAL A 36 3.73 28.29 -6.12
CA VAL A 36 5.04 28.05 -6.73
C VAL A 36 5.77 29.38 -6.88
N ALA A 37 7.04 29.43 -6.44
CA ALA A 37 7.94 30.54 -6.68
C ALA A 37 9.04 30.11 -7.65
N ILE A 38 9.25 30.89 -8.72
CA ILE A 38 10.31 30.65 -9.71
C ILE A 38 11.46 31.61 -9.38
N ALA A 39 12.51 31.08 -8.74
CA ALA A 39 13.67 31.85 -8.34
C ALA A 39 14.90 30.96 -8.21
N CYS A 40 16.10 31.54 -8.39
CA CYS A 40 17.34 30.91 -7.99
C CYS A 40 17.48 31.06 -6.47
N TYR A 41 17.43 29.96 -5.71
CA TYR A 41 17.53 30.01 -4.26
C TYR A 41 18.39 28.87 -3.74
N SER A 42 19.42 29.18 -2.96
CA SER A 42 20.36 28.24 -2.30
C SER A 42 21.12 27.24 -3.19
N GLY A 43 20.81 27.12 -4.48
CA GLY A 43 21.43 26.17 -5.41
C GLY A 43 20.83 24.76 -5.39
N TYR A 44 19.97 24.43 -4.42
CA TYR A 44 19.31 23.11 -4.30
C TYR A 44 18.11 22.91 -5.24
N ASN A 45 17.87 23.82 -6.17
CA ASN A 45 16.82 23.74 -7.19
C ASN A 45 17.37 23.75 -8.63
N GLN A 46 18.60 23.26 -8.82
CA GLN A 46 19.25 23.14 -10.12
C GLN A 46 18.93 21.79 -10.78
N GLU A 47 19.12 21.68 -12.10
CA GLU A 47 19.02 20.41 -12.84
C GLU A 47 17.71 19.64 -12.53
N ASP A 48 16.58 20.32 -12.75
CA ASP A 48 15.21 19.80 -12.55
C ASP A 48 14.82 19.45 -11.10
N SER A 49 15.66 19.79 -10.11
CA SER A 49 15.29 19.66 -8.70
C SER A 49 14.39 20.81 -8.22
N VAL A 50 13.55 20.52 -7.22
CA VAL A 50 12.64 21.50 -6.60
C VAL A 50 12.80 21.51 -5.09
N ILE A 51 12.72 22.70 -4.49
CA ILE A 51 12.70 22.87 -3.03
C ILE A 51 11.25 22.90 -2.57
N MET A 52 10.89 22.06 -1.59
CA MET A 52 9.56 22.04 -0.97
C MET A 52 9.58 22.67 0.43
N ASN A 53 8.46 23.29 0.79
CA ASN A 53 8.27 23.87 2.11
C ASN A 53 7.92 22.77 3.14
N GLN A 54 8.81 22.55 4.11
CA GLN A 54 8.61 21.55 5.17
C GLN A 54 7.32 21.77 5.96
N SER A 55 7.02 23.01 6.36
CA SER A 55 5.79 23.32 7.11
C SER A 55 4.51 23.07 6.31
N SER A 56 4.56 23.08 4.97
CA SER A 56 3.43 22.64 4.14
C SER A 56 3.30 21.10 4.15
N ILE A 57 4.43 20.38 4.06
CA ILE A 57 4.46 18.91 4.14
C ILE A 57 3.91 18.44 5.49
N ASP A 58 4.32 19.06 6.59
CA ASP A 58 3.85 18.73 7.95
C ASP A 58 2.34 18.89 8.10
N ARG A 59 1.74 19.80 7.34
CA ARG A 59 0.29 20.04 7.27
C ARG A 59 -0.45 19.13 6.27
N GLY A 60 0.24 18.16 5.68
CA GLY A 60 -0.35 17.16 4.78
C GLY A 60 -0.24 17.46 3.29
N PHE A 61 0.59 18.44 2.88
CA PHE A 61 0.82 18.72 1.47
C PHE A 61 1.37 17.48 0.74
N PHE A 62 0.69 17.06 -0.33
CA PHE A 62 0.96 15.85 -1.13
C PHE A 62 1.00 14.52 -0.37
N ARG A 63 0.39 14.44 0.83
CA ARG A 63 0.28 13.17 1.56
C ARG A 63 -0.63 12.19 0.80
N SER A 64 -0.20 10.94 0.65
CA SER A 64 -0.97 9.86 0.02
C SER A 64 -1.04 8.62 0.90
N LEU A 65 -2.07 7.80 0.64
CA LEU A 65 -2.21 6.43 1.13
C LEU A 65 -1.73 5.48 0.05
N PHE A 66 -1.05 4.42 0.49
CA PHE A 66 -0.64 3.32 -0.36
C PHE A 66 -1.33 2.05 0.15
N PHE A 67 -2.02 1.36 -0.76
CA PHE A 67 -2.65 0.09 -0.50
C PHE A 67 -1.99 -0.99 -1.33
N ARG A 68 -1.77 -2.15 -0.74
CA ARG A 68 -1.30 -3.35 -1.42
C ARG A 68 -2.12 -4.53 -0.96
N SER A 69 -2.66 -5.28 -1.91
CA SER A 69 -3.40 -6.51 -1.61
C SER A 69 -2.54 -7.73 -1.90
N TYR A 70 -2.73 -8.76 -1.09
CA TYR A 70 -2.15 -10.09 -1.25
C TYR A 70 -3.29 -11.09 -1.29
N ARG A 71 -3.21 -12.08 -2.18
CA ARG A 71 -4.21 -13.12 -2.34
C ARG A 71 -3.51 -14.47 -2.36
N ASP A 72 -4.05 -15.41 -1.61
CA ASP A 72 -3.68 -16.82 -1.64
C ASP A 72 -4.96 -17.66 -1.56
N GLU A 73 -4.89 -18.91 -2.01
CA GLU A 73 -6.03 -19.83 -2.08
C GLU A 73 -5.59 -21.25 -1.70
N GLU A 74 -6.41 -21.97 -0.96
CA GLU A 74 -6.20 -23.39 -0.66
C GLU A 74 -6.42 -24.27 -1.90
N LYS A 75 -5.40 -25.01 -2.31
CA LYS A 75 -5.53 -25.99 -3.38
C LYS A 75 -6.07 -27.31 -2.85
N LYS A 76 -7.15 -27.79 -3.47
CA LYS A 76 -7.73 -29.13 -3.26
C LYS A 76 -7.40 -30.03 -4.45
N MET A 77 -7.03 -31.28 -4.19
CA MET A 77 -6.78 -32.29 -5.23
C MET A 77 -7.86 -33.37 -5.11
N GLY A 78 -8.94 -33.22 -5.87
CA GLY A 78 -10.13 -34.07 -5.73
C GLY A 78 -10.80 -33.86 -4.37
N THR A 79 -11.03 -34.93 -3.63
CA THR A 79 -11.72 -34.91 -2.31
C THR A 79 -10.79 -34.64 -1.13
N LEU A 80 -9.46 -34.67 -1.31
CA LEU A 80 -8.50 -34.39 -0.24
C LEU A 80 -8.06 -32.91 -0.26
N VAL A 81 -8.17 -32.28 0.90
CA VAL A 81 -7.60 -30.95 1.18
C VAL A 81 -6.08 -31.10 1.30
N LYS A 82 -5.32 -30.39 0.46
CA LYS A 82 -3.85 -30.44 0.44
C LYS A 82 -3.24 -29.17 1.02
N GLU A 83 -3.99 -28.11 1.24
CA GLU A 83 -3.46 -26.87 1.80
C GLU A 83 -4.51 -26.32 2.76
N ASP A 84 -4.05 -25.84 3.90
CA ASP A 84 -4.90 -25.33 4.97
C ASP A 84 -4.33 -24.01 5.49
N PHE A 85 -5.20 -23.01 5.65
CA PHE A 85 -4.87 -21.78 6.36
C PHE A 85 -4.94 -21.98 7.86
N GLY A 86 -3.88 -21.58 8.54
CA GLY A 86 -3.78 -21.75 9.97
C GLY A 86 -2.42 -21.28 10.46
N ARG A 87 -2.31 -21.10 11.77
CA ARG A 87 -1.04 -20.73 12.37
C ARG A 87 -0.07 -21.91 12.33
N PRO A 88 1.05 -21.82 11.59
CA PRO A 88 2.01 -22.91 11.52
C PRO A 88 2.75 -23.08 12.85
N ASN A 89 2.90 -24.32 13.30
CA ASN A 89 3.68 -24.64 14.50
C ASN A 89 5.08 -25.15 14.10
N ARG A 90 6.13 -24.63 14.75
CA ARG A 90 7.52 -25.02 14.48
C ARG A 90 7.79 -26.51 14.76
N GLU A 91 7.00 -27.13 15.62
CA GLU A 91 7.14 -28.55 15.96
C GLU A 91 6.63 -29.49 14.87
N ASN A 92 5.60 -29.08 14.12
CA ASN A 92 4.92 -29.94 13.14
C ASN A 92 5.11 -29.48 11.68
N THR A 93 5.68 -28.30 11.45
CA THR A 93 5.83 -27.69 10.13
C THR A 93 7.30 -27.59 9.74
N MET A 94 7.70 -28.26 8.66
CA MET A 94 9.03 -28.10 8.08
C MET A 94 9.07 -26.97 7.04
N GLY A 95 10.23 -26.34 6.84
CA GLY A 95 10.43 -25.35 5.78
C GLY A 95 9.76 -23.99 6.04
N MET A 96 9.49 -23.64 7.30
CA MET A 96 8.98 -22.31 7.66
C MET A 96 9.92 -21.21 7.15
N ARG A 97 9.35 -20.16 6.58
CA ARG A 97 10.12 -19.01 6.08
C ARG A 97 10.68 -18.22 7.27
N HIS A 98 11.78 -17.52 7.03
CA HIS A 98 12.28 -16.53 7.98
C HIS A 98 11.29 -15.36 8.07
N GLY A 99 10.69 -15.19 9.24
CA GLY A 99 9.71 -14.14 9.52
C GLY A 99 9.02 -14.35 10.86
N SER A 100 8.32 -13.32 11.36
CA SER A 100 7.49 -13.44 12.56
C SER A 100 6.09 -13.93 12.18
N TYR A 101 5.64 -14.98 12.89
CA TYR A 101 4.30 -15.55 12.80
C TYR A 101 3.44 -15.18 14.03
N ASP A 102 3.93 -14.27 14.87
CA ASP A 102 3.29 -13.92 16.15
C ASP A 102 2.06 -13.03 15.97
N LYS A 103 1.92 -12.45 14.78
CA LYS A 103 0.84 -11.54 14.40
C LYS A 103 -0.32 -12.25 13.69
N LEU A 104 -0.26 -13.57 13.56
CA LEU A 104 -1.31 -14.39 12.97
C LEU A 104 -2.25 -14.88 14.05
N ASP A 105 -3.55 -14.81 13.78
CA ASP A 105 -4.58 -15.47 14.56
C ASP A 105 -4.61 -16.98 14.25
N ASP A 106 -5.48 -17.72 14.95
CA ASP A 106 -5.60 -19.17 14.82
C ASP A 106 -6.03 -19.61 13.41
N ASP A 107 -6.70 -18.73 12.66
CA ASP A 107 -7.08 -18.91 11.25
C ASP A 107 -5.92 -18.70 10.26
N GLY A 108 -4.73 -18.34 10.76
CA GLY A 108 -3.55 -18.09 9.95
C GLY A 108 -3.55 -16.73 9.25
N LEU A 109 -4.43 -15.80 9.62
CA LEU A 109 -4.47 -14.46 9.04
C LEU A 109 -4.06 -13.39 10.06
N ALA A 110 -3.42 -12.32 9.59
CA ALA A 110 -3.14 -11.16 10.45
C ALA A 110 -4.41 -10.30 10.58
N PRO A 111 -4.90 -10.00 11.81
CA PRO A 111 -6.14 -9.27 11.99
C PRO A 111 -6.03 -7.80 11.52
N PRO A 112 -7.11 -7.22 10.96
CA PRO A 112 -7.11 -5.83 10.51
C PRO A 112 -6.71 -4.84 11.62
N GLY A 113 -5.84 -3.89 11.27
CA GLY A 113 -5.32 -2.89 12.21
C GLY A 113 -4.00 -3.28 12.87
N THR A 114 -3.55 -4.53 12.72
CA THR A 114 -2.24 -4.96 13.22
C THR A 114 -1.11 -4.28 12.45
N ARG A 115 -0.16 -3.70 13.18
CA ARG A 115 1.03 -3.10 12.56
C ARG A 115 1.98 -4.18 12.07
N VAL A 116 2.13 -4.26 10.75
CA VAL A 116 3.08 -5.16 10.07
C VAL A 116 4.24 -4.37 9.48
N SER A 117 5.38 -5.05 9.35
CA SER A 117 6.68 -4.56 8.91
C SER A 117 7.40 -5.68 8.15
N GLY A 118 8.50 -5.36 7.47
CA GLY A 118 9.07 -6.14 6.36
C GLY A 118 9.03 -7.68 6.46
N GLU A 119 9.45 -8.27 7.58
CA GLU A 119 9.56 -9.73 7.75
C GLU A 119 8.34 -10.37 8.44
N ASP A 120 7.27 -9.61 8.67
CA ASP A 120 6.06 -10.14 9.28
C ASP A 120 5.24 -10.94 8.28
N VAL A 121 4.84 -12.15 8.68
CA VAL A 121 3.95 -13.00 7.89
C VAL A 121 2.51 -12.53 8.08
N ILE A 122 1.78 -12.36 6.98
CA ILE A 122 0.37 -11.91 6.98
C ILE A 122 -0.63 -13.01 6.60
N ILE A 123 -0.15 -14.09 5.97
CA ILE A 123 -0.93 -15.26 5.58
C ILE A 123 -0.10 -16.50 5.91
N GLY A 124 -0.55 -17.28 6.89
CA GLY A 124 -0.02 -18.56 7.31
C GLY A 124 -0.72 -19.69 6.57
N LYS A 125 0.04 -20.43 5.77
CA LYS A 125 -0.47 -21.53 4.95
C LYS A 125 0.45 -22.73 5.09
N THR A 126 -0.14 -23.89 5.32
CA THR A 126 0.60 -25.15 5.44
C THR A 126 0.16 -26.14 4.36
N SER A 127 1.06 -27.05 4.00
CA SER A 127 0.80 -28.14 3.05
C SER A 127 1.36 -29.43 3.63
N PRO A 128 0.60 -30.53 3.67
CA PRO A 128 1.12 -31.81 4.11
C PRO A 128 2.13 -32.32 3.10
N ILE A 129 3.20 -32.91 3.62
CA ILE A 129 4.22 -33.59 2.83
C ILE A 129 3.65 -34.97 2.48
N ALA A 130 3.62 -35.27 1.18
CA ALA A 130 3.26 -36.60 0.68
C ALA A 130 4.45 -37.56 0.78
#